data_AF-A0AAW6XT40-F1
#
_entry.id   AF-A0AAW6XT40-F1
#
_cell.length_a   1.000
_cell.length_b   1.000
_cell.length_c   1.000
_cell.angle_alpha   90.00
_cell.angle_beta   90.00
_cell.angle_gamma   90.00
#
_symmetry.space_group_name_H-M   'P 1'
#
loop_
_entity.id
_entity.type
_entity.pdbx_description
1 polymer ?
#
loop_
_entity_poly.entity_id
_entity_poly.type
_entity_poly.pdbx_seq_one_letter_code
_entity_poly.pdbx_strand_id
1 'polypeptide(L)'
;SIQGIAIAMEEEKSNGAAISDTAITSIKTGLMGPLAGIGDSIIWAALMPLIISIFIPMAKGGNVIGSIGPLVLYTAITLYI
;
A
#
# COMPACT_ATOMS: atom_id res chain seq x y z
N SER A 1 4.20 -2.98 6.46
CA SER A 1 3.85 -2.65 7.87
C SER A 1 3.19 -3.81 8.65
N ILE A 2 2.23 -4.58 8.12
CA ILE A 2 1.62 -5.71 8.88
C ILE A 2 2.61 -6.88 9.10
N GLN A 3 3.42 -7.19 8.08
CA GLN A 3 4.47 -8.21 8.15
C GLN A 3 5.50 -7.92 9.26
N GLY A 4 5.91 -6.66 9.43
CA GLY A 4 6.86 -6.26 10.48
C GLY A 4 6.32 -6.47 11.90
N ILE A 5 5.02 -6.22 12.12
CA ILE A 5 4.37 -6.46 13.42
C ILE A 5 4.29 -7.96 13.69
N ALA A 6 3.98 -8.79 12.68
CA ALA A 6 4.00 -10.24 12.81
C ALA A 6 5.40 -10.76 13.16
N ILE A 7 6.44 -10.28 12.47
CA ILE A 7 7.85 -10.63 12.73
C ILE A 7 8.25 -10.25 14.16
N ALA A 8 7.92 -9.06 14.64
CA ALA A 8 8.22 -8.64 16.01
C ALA A 8 7.53 -9.52 17.07
N MET A 9 6.28 -9.96 16.81
CA MET A 9 5.59 -10.89 17.71
C MET A 9 6.16 -12.30 17.65
N GLU A 10 6.64 -12.75 16.49
CA GLU A 10 7.35 -14.02 16.34
C GLU A 10 8.69 -14.00 17.10
N GLU A 11 9.40 -12.87 17.09
CA GLU A 11 10.62 -12.65 17.87
C GLU A 11 10.35 -12.70 19.39
N GLU A 12 9.33 -11.98 19.87
CA GLU A 12 8.93 -11.98 21.29
C GLU A 12 8.46 -13.37 21.77
N LYS A 13 7.72 -14.10 20.91
CA LYS A 13 7.35 -15.50 21.18
C LYS A 13 8.60 -16.39 21.31
N SER A 14 9.60 -16.22 20.45
CA SER A 14 10.88 -16.94 20.55
C SER A 14 11.67 -16.57 21.81
N ASN A 15 11.53 -15.35 22.31
CA ASN A 15 12.15 -14.88 23.55
C ASN A 15 11.44 -15.38 24.83
N GLY A 16 10.40 -16.22 24.69
CA GLY A 16 9.70 -16.86 25.80
C GLY A 16 8.45 -16.13 26.28
N ALA A 17 7.98 -15.11 25.54
CA ALA A 17 6.68 -14.50 25.81
C ALA A 17 5.54 -15.50 25.49
N ALA A 18 4.50 -15.51 26.32
CA ALA A 18 3.32 -16.36 26.14
C ALA A 18 2.38 -15.82 25.04
N ILE A 19 2.89 -15.72 23.80
CA ILE A 19 2.13 -15.29 22.62
C ILE A 19 1.62 -16.53 21.88
N SER A 20 0.31 -16.63 21.69
CA SER A 20 -0.30 -17.71 20.91
C SER A 20 -0.29 -17.40 19.41
N ASP A 21 -0.20 -18.44 18.56
CA ASP A 21 -0.29 -18.27 17.10
C ASP A 21 -1.63 -17.69 16.64
N THR A 22 -2.68 -17.94 17.43
CA THR A 22 -4.00 -17.32 17.24
C THR A 22 -3.98 -15.82 17.49
N ALA A 23 -3.18 -15.32 18.44
CA ALA A 23 -3.03 -13.88 18.68
C ALA A 23 -2.33 -13.18 17.50
N ILE A 24 -1.24 -13.78 16.97
CA ILE A 24 -0.52 -13.26 15.81
C ILE A 24 -1.45 -13.17 14.59
N THR A 25 -2.18 -14.25 14.32
CA THR A 25 -3.14 -14.31 13.20
C THR A 25 -4.27 -13.29 13.38
N SER A 26 -4.79 -13.14 14.60
CA SER A 26 -5.87 -12.17 14.89
C SER A 26 -5.41 -10.72 14.71
N ILE A 27 -4.17 -10.39 15.07
CA ILE A 27 -3.62 -9.05 14.80
C ILE A 27 -3.42 -8.84 13.30
N LYS A 28 -2.92 -9.85 12.58
CA LYS A 28 -2.75 -9.76 11.12
C LYS A 28 -4.09 -9.51 10.41
N THR A 29 -5.12 -10.29 10.73
CA THR A 29 -6.45 -10.17 10.09
C THR A 29 -7.19 -8.92 10.55
N GLY A 30 -7.09 -8.57 11.84
CA GLY A 30 -7.68 -7.37 12.41
C GLY A 30 -7.09 -6.07 11.84
N LEU A 31 -5.80 -6.07 11.50
CA LEU A 31 -5.14 -4.91 10.90
C LEU A 31 -5.29 -4.85 9.37
N MET A 32 -5.49 -5.97 8.69
CA MET A 32 -5.65 -5.99 7.23
C MET A 32 -6.86 -5.16 6.75
N GLY A 33 -8.00 -5.20 7.45
CA GLY A 33 -9.19 -4.46 7.05
C GLY A 33 -9.03 -2.93 7.10
N PRO A 34 -8.71 -2.35 8.28
CA PRO A 34 -8.55 -0.91 8.43
C PRO A 34 -7.39 -0.33 7.60
N LEU A 35 -6.24 -1.02 7.54
CA LEU A 35 -5.10 -0.55 6.76
C LEU A 35 -5.36 -0.64 5.25
N ALA A 36 -6.07 -1.67 4.78
CA ALA A 36 -6.49 -1.73 3.39
C ALA A 36 -7.43 -0.57 3.04
N GLY A 37 -8.41 -0.27 3.90
CA GLY A 37 -9.33 0.85 3.67
C GLY A 37 -8.64 2.22 3.61
N ILE A 38 -7.64 2.47 4.47
CA ILE A 38 -6.84 3.69 4.44
C ILE A 38 -5.97 3.73 3.18
N GLY A 39 -5.28 2.62 2.87
CA GLY A 39 -4.43 2.51 1.68
C GLY A 39 -5.22 2.73 0.38
N ASP A 40 -6.38 2.10 0.25
CA ASP A 40 -7.25 2.24 -0.92
C ASP A 40 -7.78 3.67 -1.06
N SER A 41 -8.16 4.31 0.05
CA SER A 41 -8.63 5.71 0.00
C SER A 41 -7.51 6.66 -0.45
N ILE A 42 -6.29 6.46 0.04
CA ILE A 42 -5.15 7.33 -0.32
C ILE A 42 -4.73 7.09 -1.78
N ILE A 43 -4.51 5.83 -2.15
CA ILE A 43 -3.96 5.48 -3.46
C ILE A 43 -5.03 5.63 -4.55
N TRP A 44 -6.15 4.91 -4.40
CA TRP A 44 -7.16 4.83 -5.44
C TRP A 44 -8.12 6.02 -5.47
N ALA A 45 -8.48 6.60 -4.32
CA ALA A 45 -9.44 7.71 -4.29
C ALA A 45 -8.78 9.10 -4.41
N ALA A 46 -7.55 9.28 -3.90
CA ALA A 46 -6.88 10.58 -3.94
C ALA A 46 -5.75 10.65 -4.98
N LEU A 47 -4.76 9.76 -4.87
CA LEU A 47 -3.51 9.86 -5.62
C LEU A 47 -3.69 9.54 -7.12
N MET A 48 -4.41 8.46 -7.44
CA MET A 48 -4.59 8.00 -8.82
C MET A 48 -5.38 9.01 -9.68
N PRO A 49 -6.53 9.55 -9.22
CA PRO A 49 -7.27 10.56 -9.98
C PRO A 49 -6.46 11.85 -10.16
N LEU A 50 -5.68 12.25 -9.15
CA LEU A 50 -4.80 13.42 -9.22
C LEU A 50 -3.73 13.26 -10.30
N ILE A 51 -2.99 12.14 -10.28
CA ILE A 51 -1.98 11.84 -11.29
C ILE A 51 -2.63 11.84 -12.68
N ILE A 52 -3.71 11.07 -12.87
CA ILE A 52 -4.40 10.97 -14.16
C ILE A 52 -4.87 12.36 -14.65
N SER A 53 -5.40 13.21 -13.77
CA SER A 53 -5.86 14.56 -14.13
C SER A 53 -4.77 15.44 -14.74
N ILE A 54 -3.52 15.29 -14.28
CA ILE A 54 -2.36 16.05 -14.77
C ILE A 54 -1.93 15.54 -16.15
N PHE A 55 -2.00 14.22 -16.37
CA PHE A 55 -1.50 13.59 -17.60
C PHE A 55 -2.55 13.52 -18.73
N ILE A 56 -3.85 13.56 -18.44
CA ILE A 56 -4.94 13.64 -19.45
C ILE A 56 -4.74 14.75 -20.48
N PRO A 57 -4.47 16.02 -20.11
CA PRO A 57 -4.29 17.09 -21.09
C PRO A 57 -3.04 16.87 -21.96
N MET A 58 -1.98 16.28 -21.41
CA MET A 58 -0.77 15.94 -22.17
C MET A 58 -1.03 14.80 -23.17
N ALA A 59 -1.79 13.78 -22.78
CA ALA A 59 -2.19 12.68 -23.65
C ALA A 59 -3.12 13.16 -24.79
N LYS A 60 -4.06 14.07 -24.49
CA LYS A 60 -4.92 14.71 -25.50
C LYS A 60 -4.13 15.52 -26.54
N GLY A 61 -2.98 16.07 -26.15
CA GLY A 61 -2.05 16.76 -27.06
C GLY A 61 -1.22 15.84 -27.96
N GLY A 62 -1.45 14.52 -27.94
CA GLY A 62 -0.71 13.53 -28.74
C GLY A 62 0.64 13.15 -28.15
N ASN A 63 0.97 13.59 -26.93
CA ASN A 63 2.23 13.25 -26.28
C ASN A 63 2.14 11.86 -25.63
N VAL A 64 2.96 10.92 -26.10
CA VAL A 64 3.07 9.54 -25.59
C VAL A 64 3.44 9.51 -24.09
N ILE A 65 4.15 10.53 -23.60
CA ILE A 65 4.47 10.70 -22.17
C ILE A 65 3.19 10.87 -21.33
N GLY A 66 2.13 11.43 -21.89
CA GLY A 66 0.83 11.54 -21.23
C GLY A 66 0.18 10.18 -20.91
N SER A 67 0.47 9.15 -21.71
CA SER A 67 -0.06 7.79 -21.50
C SER A 67 0.86 6.92 -20.64
N ILE A 68 2.19 7.08 -20.77
CA ILE A 68 3.17 6.27 -20.03
C ILE A 68 3.49 6.87 -18.65
N GLY A 69 3.43 8.18 -18.51
CA GLY A 69 3.75 8.93 -17.29
C GLY A 69 2.99 8.44 -16.05
N PRO A 70 1.65 8.29 -16.08
CA PRO A 70 0.89 7.76 -14.95
C PRO A 70 1.32 6.36 -14.53
N LEU A 71 1.68 5.51 -15.49
CA LEU A 71 2.04 4.11 -15.28
C LEU A 71 3.41 4.00 -14.57
N VAL A 72 4.39 4.79 -15.01
CA VAL A 72 5.70 4.89 -14.37
C VAL A 72 5.58 5.51 -12.98
N LEU A 73 4.83 6.60 -12.84
CA LEU A 73 4.68 7.30 -11.55
C LEU A 73 4.00 6.41 -10.51
N TYR A 74 2.92 5.73 -10.89
CA TYR A 74 2.23 4.79 -10.02
C TYR A 74 3.17 3.67 -9.55
N THR A 75 3.89 3.05 -10.48
CA THR A 75 4.83 1.96 -10.17
C THR A 75 5.97 2.43 -9.25
N ALA A 76 6.51 3.63 -9.48
CA ALA A 76 7.55 4.20 -8.63
C ALA A 76 7.05 4.50 -7.21
N ILE A 77 5.82 5.04 -7.08
CA ILE A 77 5.22 5.31 -5.77
C ILE A 77 4.92 4.02 -5.02
N THR A 78 4.37 3.00 -5.68
CA THR A 78 4.12 1.69 -5.07
C THR A 78 5.41 0.98 -4.65
N LEU A 79 6.52 1.17 -5.36
CA LEU A 79 7.80 0.58 -4.99
C LEU A 79 8.45 1.25 -3.77
N TYR A 80 8.18 2.55 -3.57
CA TYR A 80 8.72 3.33 -2.46
C TYR A 80 7.99 3.08 -1.12
N ILE A 81 6.70 2.71 -1.18
CA ILE A 81 5.81 2.46 -0.03
C ILE A 81 5.93 1.01 0.44
#